data_AF-A0A2M6X2B2-F1
#
_entry.id   AF-A0A2M6X2B2-F1
#
_cell.length_a   1.000
_cell.length_b   1.000
_cell.length_c   1.000
_cell.angle_alpha   90.00
_cell.angle_beta   90.00
_cell.angle_gamma   90.00
#
_symmetry.space_group_name_H-M   'P 1'
#
loop_
_entity.id
_entity.type
_entity.pdbx_description
1 polymer ?
#
loop_
_entity_poly.entity_id
_entity_poly.type
_entity_poly.pdbx_seq_one_letter_code
_entity_poly.pdbx_strand_id
1 'polypeptide(L)'
;MTNVCAGLLVCFLSKGTVLVAVTIGGAFLSSCGPKAETQGPVKVLLPWQDISGEYSLQEIEIETLSDVYQAKGAAAEIYVTAKLSSNGPSSDKTRLNLSQTSEGLYIPADAISSQALAVYAHIERIAKLEEKIFGQKVVSYPRKVYVETAPAPGYRTNAAYFPELDIMMFLPFDLDGNLSLSFNGAVVAHEHAHAIFDKMVFGSVSEADSDDLHVRASSFNQLLAGVKWSKLLDFRFENFLKENFSNASEQSDDVAFAGFHEEIGEDIKDTNKSEQTDTEADERNADERNADERNADERNEDGTKADADDRKKGKSSGSEEKDITQYEARKFNSFFLAAVSEGQSDFFAWIYSQDTRFIERSLGDVLESKARDLGKPLDEYRPSSRNLFNIWLRAMKNGRSGGVGKMKYGLGTQLARYMISISGPFKPAERVTPFSVNTFSEDQERLTSALLYYKGLNLALKDPAVQAMRKGELISMNTVSKAIVTSEPGAQVKASIDRCRSTRAFLRSDDPDYFEPKCEDQP
;
A
#
# COMPACT_ATOMS: atom_id res chain seq x y z
N MET A 1 51.16 -3.20 0.54
CA MET A 1 50.40 -3.66 1.71
C MET A 1 50.84 -5.08 2.03
N THR A 2 51.75 -5.22 2.99
CA THR A 2 52.29 -6.50 3.43
C THR A 2 51.68 -6.81 4.79
N ASN A 3 50.82 -7.84 4.85
CA ASN A 3 50.24 -8.33 6.09
C ASN A 3 51.32 -9.07 6.89
N VAL A 4 51.72 -8.52 8.03
CA VAL A 4 52.44 -9.26 9.06
C VAL A 4 51.40 -9.95 9.94
N CYS A 5 51.23 -11.26 9.75
CA CYS A 5 50.44 -12.09 10.65
C CYS A 5 51.26 -12.37 11.92
N ALA A 6 50.91 -11.72 13.03
CA ALA A 6 51.32 -12.17 14.36
C ALA A 6 50.35 -13.27 14.81
N GLY A 7 50.69 -14.53 14.52
CA GLY A 7 49.98 -15.70 15.05
C GLY A 7 50.41 -15.95 16.50
N LEU A 8 49.47 -15.83 17.44
CA LEU A 8 49.68 -16.23 18.83
C LEU A 8 49.36 -17.74 18.96
N LEU A 9 50.38 -18.57 19.08
CA LEU A 9 50.22 -20.01 19.35
C LEU A 9 50.22 -20.22 20.88
N VAL A 10 49.09 -20.63 21.45
CA VAL A 10 48.99 -21.01 22.88
C VAL A 10 48.98 -22.54 22.96
N CYS A 11 50.07 -23.13 23.42
CA CYS A 11 50.12 -24.55 23.77
C CYS A 11 49.90 -24.73 25.27
N PHE A 12 48.90 -25.54 25.64
CA PHE A 12 48.73 -26.01 27.02
C PHE A 12 49.53 -27.29 27.24
N LEU A 13 50.46 -27.27 28.19
CA LEU A 13 51.01 -28.48 28.80
C LEU A 13 50.57 -28.54 30.25
N SER A 14 50.08 -29.71 30.66
CA SER A 14 49.57 -29.96 32.00
C SER A 14 50.69 -29.93 33.03
N LYS A 15 50.42 -29.23 34.15
CA LYS A 15 51.13 -29.26 35.44
C LYS A 15 52.49 -28.55 35.48
N GLY A 16 52.45 -27.29 35.89
CA GLY A 16 53.61 -26.58 36.43
C GLY A 16 53.55 -25.08 36.12
N THR A 17 53.38 -24.27 37.15
CA THR A 17 53.27 -22.81 37.14
C THR A 17 54.26 -22.12 36.20
N VAL A 18 53.77 -21.28 35.27
CA VAL A 18 54.58 -20.29 34.54
C VAL A 18 53.90 -18.93 34.65
N LEU A 19 54.61 -17.97 35.26
CA LEU A 19 54.24 -16.57 35.28
C LEU A 19 54.71 -15.95 33.95
N VAL A 20 53.79 -15.71 33.00
CA VAL A 20 54.08 -14.95 31.77
C VAL A 20 53.70 -13.49 32.02
N ALA A 21 54.70 -12.65 32.27
CA ALA A 21 54.53 -11.21 32.20
C ALA A 21 54.48 -10.78 30.72
N VAL A 22 53.26 -10.65 30.18
CA VAL A 22 53.06 -10.03 28.85
C VAL A 22 53.00 -8.52 29.05
N THR A 23 54.09 -7.83 28.74
CA THR A 23 54.10 -6.37 28.63
C THR A 23 53.38 -5.98 27.34
N ILE A 24 52.07 -5.76 27.41
CA ILE A 24 51.27 -5.20 26.31
C ILE A 24 51.57 -3.69 26.23
N GLY A 25 52.68 -3.34 25.59
CA GLY A 25 52.95 -1.99 25.10
C GLY A 25 52.12 -1.71 23.85
N GLY A 26 50.80 -1.61 24.00
CA GLY A 26 49.86 -1.34 22.91
C GLY A 26 49.73 0.15 22.64
N ALA A 27 50.50 0.66 21.68
CA ALA A 27 50.23 1.95 21.07
C ALA A 27 48.87 1.89 20.37
N PHE A 28 47.83 2.40 21.01
CA PHE A 28 46.54 2.71 20.40
C PHE A 28 46.73 3.87 19.42
N LEU A 29 47.32 3.60 18.26
CA LEU A 29 47.18 4.49 17.11
C LEU A 29 45.75 4.33 16.60
N SER A 30 44.87 5.20 17.09
CA SER A 30 43.54 5.44 16.54
C SER A 30 43.68 5.85 15.08
N SER A 31 43.67 4.86 14.18
CA SER A 31 43.59 5.07 12.74
C SER A 31 42.17 5.51 12.41
N CYS A 32 41.91 6.81 12.56
CA CYS A 32 40.82 7.47 11.84
C CYS A 32 41.22 7.51 10.35
N GLY A 33 41.08 6.39 9.66
CA GLY A 33 41.20 6.37 8.20
C GLY A 33 40.10 7.24 7.59
N PRO A 34 40.39 7.98 6.49
CA PRO A 34 39.36 8.75 5.79
C PRO A 34 38.21 7.82 5.41
N LYS A 35 36.97 8.29 5.59
CA LYS A 35 35.78 7.60 5.04
C LYS A 35 36.01 7.42 3.54
N ALA A 36 36.41 6.22 3.13
CA ALA A 36 36.52 5.89 1.72
C ALA A 36 35.10 5.91 1.17
N GLU A 37 34.81 6.83 0.25
CA GLU A 37 33.66 6.68 -0.64
C GLU A 37 33.79 5.32 -1.32
N THR A 38 32.75 4.50 -1.23
CA THR A 38 32.73 3.18 -1.88
C THR A 38 32.74 3.39 -3.39
N GLN A 39 33.91 3.21 -4.01
CA GLN A 39 34.05 3.23 -5.46
C GLN A 39 33.58 1.90 -6.05
N GLY A 40 32.27 1.71 -6.15
CA GLY A 40 31.67 0.56 -6.83
C GLY A 40 30.38 0.05 -6.15
N PRO A 41 29.71 -0.93 -6.78
CA PRO A 41 28.50 -1.52 -6.24
C PRO A 41 28.74 -2.16 -4.87
N VAL A 42 27.81 -1.96 -3.94
CA VAL A 42 27.85 -2.53 -2.59
C VAL A 42 27.15 -3.88 -2.61
N LYS A 43 27.82 -4.93 -2.11
CA LYS A 43 27.22 -6.25 -1.95
C LYS A 43 26.68 -6.43 -0.54
N VAL A 44 25.42 -6.85 -0.42
CA VAL A 44 24.75 -7.08 0.87
C VAL A 44 24.05 -8.43 0.87
N LEU A 45 24.14 -9.19 1.96
CA LEU A 45 23.36 -10.42 2.14
C LEU A 45 21.99 -10.07 2.74
N LEU A 46 20.91 -10.31 1.98
CA LEU A 46 19.54 -9.91 2.36
C LEU A 46 18.53 -11.04 2.15
N PRO A 47 17.46 -11.13 2.97
CA PRO A 47 16.28 -11.90 2.62
C PRO A 47 15.69 -11.34 1.33
N TRP A 48 15.58 -12.16 0.30
CA TRP A 48 15.13 -11.73 -1.01
C TRP A 48 14.21 -12.78 -1.63
N GLN A 49 13.15 -12.30 -2.28
CA GLN A 49 12.19 -13.15 -2.97
C GLN A 49 12.81 -13.71 -4.25
N ASP A 50 12.80 -15.03 -4.40
CA ASP A 50 13.11 -15.68 -5.66
C ASP A 50 11.88 -15.73 -6.58
N ILE A 51 12.04 -16.40 -7.71
CA ILE A 51 11.04 -16.46 -8.78
C ILE A 51 9.84 -17.35 -8.45
N SER A 52 10.00 -18.24 -7.47
CA SER A 52 8.90 -19.06 -6.93
C SER A 52 8.08 -18.29 -5.90
N GLY A 53 8.52 -17.08 -5.54
CA GLY A 53 7.93 -16.25 -4.52
C GLY A 53 8.45 -16.56 -3.11
N GLU A 54 9.41 -17.47 -2.98
CA GLU A 54 10.00 -17.89 -1.70
C GLU A 54 11.16 -16.98 -1.32
N TYR A 55 11.33 -16.74 -0.02
CA TYR A 55 12.38 -15.86 0.50
C TYR A 55 13.57 -16.68 0.99
N SER A 56 14.76 -16.28 0.55
CA SER A 56 16.04 -16.83 1.01
C SER A 56 17.10 -15.73 1.15
N LEU A 57 18.17 -15.99 1.90
CA LEU A 57 19.30 -15.07 1.94
C LEU A 57 20.04 -15.11 0.60
N GLN A 58 20.16 -13.95 -0.03
CA GLN A 58 20.81 -13.78 -1.33
C GLN A 58 21.82 -12.64 -1.27
N GLU A 59 22.92 -12.76 -2.02
CA GLU A 59 23.83 -11.64 -2.25
C GLU A 59 23.20 -10.67 -3.24
N ILE A 60 22.89 -9.47 -2.76
CA ILE A 60 22.27 -8.40 -3.53
C ILE A 60 23.32 -7.31 -3.76
N GLU A 61 23.53 -7.00 -5.03
CA GLU A 61 24.36 -5.88 -5.44
C GLU A 61 23.51 -4.60 -5.55
N ILE A 62 23.99 -3.51 -4.95
CA ILE A 62 23.33 -2.21 -4.88
C ILE A 62 24.27 -1.15 -5.45
N GLU A 63 23.94 -0.62 -6.62
CA GLU A 63 24.85 0.23 -7.40
C GLU A 63 24.89 1.68 -6.91
N THR A 64 23.77 2.19 -6.41
CA THR A 64 23.58 3.61 -6.12
C THR A 64 23.86 3.98 -4.65
N LEU A 65 24.18 2.99 -3.82
CA LEU A 65 24.38 3.16 -2.38
C LEU A 65 25.75 3.77 -2.10
N SER A 66 25.77 4.98 -1.53
CA SER A 66 27.01 5.72 -1.26
C SER A 66 27.45 5.70 0.20
N ASP A 67 26.52 5.45 1.14
CA ASP A 67 26.82 5.19 2.56
C ASP A 67 25.96 4.03 3.06
N VAL A 68 26.55 2.83 3.09
CA VAL A 68 25.88 1.59 3.53
C VAL A 68 25.47 1.65 5.01
N TYR A 69 26.24 2.32 5.86
CA TYR A 69 25.93 2.42 7.29
C TYR A 69 24.79 3.38 7.58
N GLN A 70 24.49 4.30 6.67
CA GLN A 70 23.32 5.18 6.76
C GLN A 70 22.19 4.78 5.82
N ALA A 71 22.36 3.69 5.05
CA ALA A 71 21.46 3.30 3.95
C ALA A 71 21.06 4.49 3.07
N LYS A 72 22.06 5.22 2.59
CA LYS A 72 21.90 6.47 1.84
C LYS A 72 22.62 6.40 0.51
N GLY A 73 21.98 6.92 -0.54
CA GLY A 73 22.55 7.01 -1.87
C GLY A 73 21.60 7.68 -2.87
N ALA A 74 21.83 7.49 -4.17
CA ALA A 74 21.07 8.19 -5.21
C ALA A 74 19.62 7.68 -5.36
N ALA A 75 19.33 6.44 -4.94
CA ALA A 75 17.98 5.87 -4.98
C ALA A 75 17.14 6.25 -3.76
N ALA A 76 17.71 6.21 -2.56
CA ALA A 76 16.95 6.46 -1.33
C ALA A 76 17.80 7.03 -0.20
N GLU A 77 17.11 7.59 0.79
CA GLU A 77 17.61 7.88 2.12
C GLU A 77 16.68 7.18 3.12
N ILE A 78 17.22 6.18 3.82
CA ILE A 78 16.44 5.38 4.77
C ILE A 78 16.62 5.91 6.20
N TYR A 79 15.49 6.13 6.86
CA TYR A 79 15.38 6.62 8.22
C TYR A 79 14.80 5.50 9.09
N VAL A 80 15.52 5.08 10.12
CA VAL A 80 15.06 3.99 11.02
C VAL A 80 14.58 4.54 12.34
N THR A 81 13.47 4.01 12.87
CA THR A 81 12.96 4.35 14.22
C THR A 81 12.75 5.86 14.44
N ALA A 82 12.37 6.60 13.40
CA ALA A 82 12.24 8.04 13.48
C ALA A 82 11.06 8.44 14.39
N LYS A 83 11.16 9.61 14.99
CA LYS A 83 10.03 10.21 15.72
C LYS A 83 9.31 11.17 14.78
N LEU A 84 8.02 10.93 14.56
CA LEU A 84 7.18 11.89 13.87
C LEU A 84 6.88 13.08 14.80
N SER A 85 7.15 14.29 14.34
CA SER A 85 6.82 15.54 15.02
C SER A 85 5.96 16.43 14.12
N SER A 86 5.41 17.51 14.66
CA SER A 86 4.69 18.53 13.89
C SER A 86 5.55 19.17 12.79
N ASN A 87 6.87 19.14 12.95
CA ASN A 87 7.83 19.67 11.97
C ASN A 87 8.26 18.60 10.93
N GLY A 88 7.54 17.49 10.90
CA GLY A 88 7.88 16.32 10.11
C GLY A 88 8.68 15.29 10.92
N PRO A 89 9.13 14.23 10.25
CA PRO A 89 9.93 13.20 10.89
C PRO A 89 11.29 13.78 11.32
N SER A 90 11.61 13.59 12.59
CA SER A 90 12.95 13.82 13.14
C SER A 90 13.54 12.44 13.41
N SER A 91 14.66 12.13 12.76
CA SER A 91 15.45 10.96 13.13
C SER A 91 16.79 11.41 13.67
N ASP A 92 17.30 10.65 14.64
CA ASP A 92 18.74 10.57 14.83
C ASP A 92 19.37 9.99 13.56
N LYS A 93 20.65 10.26 13.30
CA LYS A 93 21.33 9.73 12.11
C LYS A 93 21.19 8.21 12.10
N THR A 94 20.57 7.64 11.06
CA THR A 94 20.50 6.19 10.84
C THR A 94 21.90 5.61 10.92
N ARG A 95 22.11 4.63 11.79
CA ARG A 95 23.36 3.86 11.84
C ARG A 95 23.04 2.38 11.89
N LEU A 96 23.20 1.74 10.75
CA LEU A 96 22.98 0.31 10.58
C LEU A 96 24.08 -0.49 11.28
N ASN A 97 23.69 -1.62 11.85
CA ASN A 97 24.59 -2.56 12.49
C ASN A 97 24.97 -3.65 11.47
N LEU A 98 26.18 -3.55 10.94
CA LEU A 98 26.66 -4.38 9.84
C LEU A 98 28.00 -5.04 10.21
N SER A 99 28.17 -6.28 9.77
CA SER A 99 29.48 -6.93 9.67
C SER A 99 29.93 -6.94 8.21
N GLN A 100 31.23 -6.98 7.95
CA GLN A 100 31.77 -7.04 6.59
C GLN A 100 32.73 -8.25 6.47
N THR A 101 32.58 -9.05 5.42
CA THR A 101 33.51 -10.15 5.12
C THR A 101 34.81 -9.63 4.51
N SER A 102 35.83 -10.50 4.40
CA SER A 102 37.08 -10.18 3.70
C SER A 102 36.88 -9.87 2.21
N GLU A 103 35.84 -10.40 1.57
CA GLU A 103 35.49 -10.10 0.18
C GLU A 103 34.66 -8.81 0.02
N GLY A 104 34.35 -8.11 1.12
CA GLY A 104 33.59 -6.88 1.10
C GLY A 104 32.06 -7.04 1.11
N LEU A 105 31.54 -8.25 1.37
CA LEU A 105 30.11 -8.49 1.54
C LEU A 105 29.64 -7.93 2.90
N TYR A 106 28.62 -7.08 2.88
CA TYR A 106 27.99 -6.57 4.10
C TYR A 106 26.88 -7.52 4.56
N ILE A 107 26.87 -7.84 5.85
CA ILE A 107 25.88 -8.71 6.48
C ILE A 107 25.20 -7.92 7.60
N PRO A 108 23.90 -7.62 7.50
CA PRO A 108 23.14 -7.00 8.59
C PRO A 108 23.17 -7.86 9.85
N ALA A 109 23.49 -7.25 10.99
CA ALA A 109 23.57 -7.93 12.28
C ALA A 109 22.23 -7.91 13.05
N ASP A 110 21.24 -7.16 12.57
CA ASP A 110 19.88 -7.13 13.11
C ASP A 110 18.82 -6.96 12.02
N ALA A 111 17.56 -7.23 12.39
CA ALA A 111 16.42 -7.18 11.48
C ALA A 111 16.17 -5.78 10.92
N ILE A 112 16.36 -4.73 11.71
CA ILE A 112 16.13 -3.34 11.28
C ILE A 112 17.12 -2.94 10.18
N SER A 113 18.40 -3.29 10.35
CA SER A 113 19.45 -3.06 9.36
C SER A 113 19.19 -3.85 8.07
N SER A 114 18.67 -5.07 8.20
CA SER A 114 18.28 -5.90 7.05
C SER A 114 17.08 -5.29 6.31
N GLN A 115 16.04 -4.86 7.03
CA GLN A 115 14.87 -4.19 6.45
C GLN A 115 15.26 -2.89 5.72
N ALA A 116 16.11 -2.07 6.33
CA ALA A 116 16.56 -0.81 5.74
C ALA A 116 17.29 -1.02 4.40
N LEU A 117 18.21 -1.99 4.34
CA LEU A 117 18.95 -2.29 3.12
C LEU A 117 18.10 -3.03 2.07
N ALA A 118 17.14 -3.86 2.49
CA ALA A 118 16.17 -4.48 1.58
C ALA A 118 15.28 -3.43 0.91
N VAL A 119 14.70 -2.51 1.68
CA VAL A 119 13.91 -1.39 1.14
C VAL A 119 14.74 -0.54 0.18
N TYR A 120 15.98 -0.21 0.55
CA TYR A 120 16.88 0.53 -0.35
C TYR A 120 17.07 -0.20 -1.69
N ALA A 121 17.42 -1.49 -1.63
CA ALA A 121 17.64 -2.30 -2.83
C ALA A 121 16.39 -2.42 -3.71
N HIS A 122 15.20 -2.55 -3.10
CA HIS A 122 13.94 -2.53 -3.83
C HIS A 122 13.71 -1.17 -4.51
N ILE A 123 13.90 -0.05 -3.81
CA ILE A 123 13.74 1.30 -4.38
C ILE A 123 14.69 1.54 -5.55
N GLU A 124 15.94 1.06 -5.49
CA GLU A 124 16.86 1.15 -6.64
C GLU A 124 16.31 0.42 -7.87
N ARG A 125 15.81 -0.81 -7.70
CA ARG A 125 15.22 -1.59 -8.80
C ARG A 125 13.93 -0.96 -9.31
N ILE A 126 13.10 -0.42 -8.42
CA ILE A 126 11.87 0.29 -8.76
C ILE A 126 12.19 1.56 -9.55
N ALA A 127 13.24 2.31 -9.19
CA ALA A 127 13.67 3.49 -9.93
C ALA A 127 14.09 3.17 -11.36
N LYS A 128 14.82 2.07 -11.56
CA LYS A 128 15.19 1.56 -12.89
C LYS A 128 13.95 1.14 -13.68
N LEU A 129 12.99 0.47 -13.04
CA LEU A 129 11.72 0.08 -13.66
C LEU A 129 10.89 1.31 -14.05
N GLU A 130 10.76 2.30 -13.17
CA GLU A 130 10.06 3.57 -13.42
C GLU A 130 10.65 4.30 -14.63
N GLU A 131 11.97 4.48 -14.67
CA GLU A 131 12.66 5.12 -15.79
C GLU A 131 12.43 4.37 -17.11
N LYS A 132 12.43 3.02 -17.06
CA LYS A 132 12.10 2.18 -18.22
C LYS A 132 10.65 2.37 -18.69
N ILE A 133 9.70 2.52 -17.77
CA ILE A 133 8.27 2.71 -18.08
C ILE A 133 8.00 4.08 -18.69
N PHE A 134 8.53 5.11 -18.05
CA PHE A 134 8.15 6.49 -18.36
C PHE A 134 9.13 7.18 -19.31
N GLY A 135 10.33 6.62 -19.49
CA GLY A 135 11.47 7.25 -20.17
C GLY A 135 12.21 8.27 -19.29
N GLN A 136 11.77 8.45 -18.04
CA GLN A 136 12.32 9.37 -17.05
C GLN A 136 11.82 8.98 -15.66
N LYS A 137 12.46 9.52 -14.62
CA LYS A 137 11.93 9.44 -13.25
C LYS A 137 10.80 10.45 -13.09
N VAL A 138 9.62 9.97 -12.70
CA VAL A 138 8.41 10.76 -12.46
C VAL A 138 8.41 11.33 -11.04
N VAL A 139 8.89 10.56 -10.06
CA VAL A 139 9.01 11.01 -8.66
C VAL A 139 10.41 11.56 -8.36
N SER A 140 10.52 12.34 -7.28
CA SER A 140 11.79 12.91 -6.84
C SER A 140 12.67 11.88 -6.15
N TYR A 141 13.98 11.92 -6.42
CA TYR A 141 15.00 11.08 -5.81
C TYR A 141 16.09 11.93 -5.15
N PRO A 142 16.77 11.44 -4.10
CA PRO A 142 16.56 10.15 -3.44
C PRO A 142 15.21 10.10 -2.69
N ARG A 143 14.54 8.93 -2.70
CA ARG A 143 13.29 8.74 -1.94
C ARG A 143 13.56 8.78 -0.44
N LYS A 144 12.74 9.49 0.31
CA LYS A 144 12.77 9.47 1.78
C LYS A 144 11.90 8.33 2.27
N VAL A 145 12.49 7.37 2.98
CA VAL A 145 11.77 6.17 3.45
C VAL A 145 12.00 5.96 4.93
N TYR A 146 10.92 5.74 5.66
CA TYR A 146 10.92 5.52 7.10
C TYR A 146 10.62 4.05 7.36
N VAL A 147 11.49 3.39 8.10
CA VAL A 147 11.38 1.97 8.46
C VAL A 147 11.27 1.85 9.97
N GLU A 148 10.43 0.93 10.45
CA GLU A 148 10.20 0.71 11.89
C GLU A 148 9.77 2.01 12.60
N THR A 149 8.96 2.83 11.91
CA THR A 149 8.55 4.16 12.37
C THR A 149 7.04 4.17 12.52
N ALA A 150 6.54 4.42 13.74
CA ALA A 150 5.10 4.51 14.02
C ALA A 150 4.66 5.96 14.23
N PRO A 151 3.53 6.40 13.66
CA PRO A 151 3.00 7.74 13.91
C PRO A 151 2.46 7.93 15.33
N ALA A 152 2.02 6.84 15.96
CA ALA A 152 1.58 6.81 17.33
C ALA A 152 1.70 5.37 17.87
N PRO A 153 1.67 5.17 19.21
CA PRO A 153 1.60 3.84 19.79
C PRO A 153 0.39 3.05 19.27
N GLY A 154 0.58 1.75 19.01
CA GLY A 154 -0.47 0.84 18.54
C GLY A 154 -0.62 0.74 17.01
N TYR A 155 0.04 1.61 16.25
CA TYR A 155 0.09 1.49 14.78
C TYR A 155 1.20 0.53 14.38
N ARG A 156 0.82 -0.62 13.83
CA ARG A 156 1.74 -1.71 13.46
C ARG A 156 1.30 -2.40 12.18
N THR A 157 2.24 -3.12 11.57
CA THR A 157 1.99 -4.01 10.44
C THR A 157 1.23 -3.33 9.28
N ASN A 158 1.73 -2.15 8.88
CA ASN A 158 1.23 -1.42 7.72
C ASN A 158 2.36 -0.72 6.97
N ALA A 159 2.09 -0.34 5.73
CA ALA A 159 2.91 0.56 4.94
C ALA A 159 2.02 1.68 4.37
N ALA A 160 2.62 2.85 4.13
CA ALA A 160 1.90 3.98 3.56
C ALA A 160 2.84 4.97 2.88
N TYR A 161 2.40 5.51 1.76
CA TYR A 161 2.91 6.74 1.17
C TYR A 161 2.14 7.97 1.66
N PHE A 162 2.86 9.02 2.06
CA PHE A 162 2.30 10.30 2.47
C PHE A 162 2.64 11.39 1.45
N PRO A 163 1.68 11.81 0.60
CA PRO A 163 1.94 12.76 -0.48
C PRO A 163 2.36 14.14 0.01
N GLU A 164 1.88 14.59 1.18
CA GLU A 164 2.19 15.91 1.74
C GLU A 164 3.66 16.07 2.14
N LEU A 165 4.30 14.96 2.54
CA LEU A 165 5.69 14.92 2.95
C LEU A 165 6.59 14.30 1.87
N ASP A 166 6.00 13.68 0.86
CA ASP A 166 6.67 12.90 -0.17
C ASP A 166 7.57 11.81 0.45
N ILE A 167 7.02 11.08 1.44
CA ILE A 167 7.73 10.02 2.17
C ILE A 167 6.96 8.70 2.09
N MET A 168 7.70 7.59 2.10
CA MET A 168 7.14 6.27 2.35
C MET A 168 7.44 5.87 3.80
N MET A 169 6.52 5.16 4.43
CA MET A 169 6.66 4.70 5.80
C MET A 169 6.23 3.25 5.92
N PHE A 170 7.08 2.47 6.58
CA PHE A 170 6.83 1.10 6.96
C PHE A 170 6.77 1.06 8.48
N LEU A 171 5.60 0.72 9.01
CA LEU A 171 5.36 0.66 10.44
C LEU A 171 6.09 -0.53 11.07
N PRO A 172 6.31 -0.51 12.39
CA PRO A 172 6.82 -1.67 13.10
C PRO A 172 5.97 -2.91 12.84
N PHE A 173 6.64 -4.02 12.55
CA PHE A 173 6.00 -5.28 12.22
C PHE A 173 5.98 -6.20 13.43
N ASP A 174 4.82 -6.80 13.72
CA ASP A 174 4.62 -7.61 14.93
C ASP A 174 3.83 -8.89 14.71
N LEU A 175 3.69 -9.34 13.46
CA LEU A 175 3.08 -10.63 13.18
C LEU A 175 4.14 -11.74 13.28
N ASP A 176 4.02 -12.55 14.33
CA ASP A 176 4.89 -13.70 14.54
C ASP A 176 4.89 -14.64 13.32
N GLY A 177 6.08 -15.01 12.85
CA GLY A 177 6.28 -15.97 11.76
C GLY A 177 6.07 -15.41 10.35
N ASN A 178 5.64 -14.17 10.19
CA ASN A 178 5.44 -13.55 8.87
C ASN A 178 6.62 -12.65 8.48
N LEU A 179 6.72 -12.36 7.18
CA LEU A 179 7.73 -11.47 6.64
C LEU A 179 7.32 -10.00 6.80
N SER A 180 8.18 -9.17 7.41
CA SER A 180 7.94 -7.72 7.47
C SER A 180 7.63 -7.13 6.09
N LEU A 181 6.67 -6.20 6.04
CA LEU A 181 6.28 -5.47 4.83
C LEU A 181 7.46 -4.77 4.16
N SER A 182 8.50 -4.40 4.93
CA SER A 182 9.73 -3.78 4.40
C SER A 182 10.59 -4.74 3.57
N PHE A 183 10.52 -6.05 3.79
CA PHE A 183 11.19 -7.03 2.93
C PHE A 183 10.40 -7.35 1.67
N ASN A 184 9.12 -7.00 1.64
CA ASN A 184 8.24 -7.34 0.54
C ASN A 184 8.35 -6.30 -0.57
N GLY A 185 9.20 -6.59 -1.56
CA GLY A 185 9.44 -5.68 -2.67
C GLY A 185 8.20 -5.27 -3.44
N ALA A 186 7.16 -6.12 -3.50
CA ALA A 186 5.88 -5.76 -4.12
C ALA A 186 5.13 -4.70 -3.30
N VAL A 187 5.16 -4.78 -1.97
CA VAL A 187 4.60 -3.74 -1.09
C VAL A 187 5.40 -2.44 -1.22
N VAL A 188 6.73 -2.51 -1.30
CA VAL A 188 7.56 -1.32 -1.57
C VAL A 188 7.18 -0.68 -2.91
N ALA A 189 6.97 -1.49 -3.95
CA ALA A 189 6.53 -1.02 -5.26
C ALA A 189 5.10 -0.44 -5.22
N HIS A 190 4.20 -1.01 -4.44
CA HIS A 190 2.85 -0.49 -4.20
C HIS A 190 2.90 0.93 -3.60
N GLU A 191 3.65 1.13 -2.52
CA GLU A 191 3.78 2.46 -1.91
C GLU A 191 4.45 3.47 -2.85
N HIS A 192 5.44 3.04 -3.63
CA HIS A 192 6.07 3.89 -4.64
C HIS A 192 5.10 4.30 -5.76
N ALA A 193 4.20 3.40 -6.16
CA ALA A 193 3.21 3.68 -7.19
C ALA A 193 2.19 4.73 -6.77
N HIS A 194 1.84 4.82 -5.48
CA HIS A 194 1.06 5.94 -4.96
C HIS A 194 1.78 7.28 -5.17
N ALA A 195 3.11 7.33 -5.03
CA ALA A 195 3.89 8.53 -5.31
C ALA A 195 3.87 8.90 -6.79
N ILE A 196 4.00 7.91 -7.69
CA ILE A 196 3.87 8.13 -9.14
C ILE A 196 2.49 8.71 -9.46
N PHE A 197 1.42 8.09 -8.93
CA PHE A 197 0.05 8.55 -9.13
C PHE A 197 -0.13 10.01 -8.68
N ASP A 198 0.32 10.34 -7.47
CA ASP A 198 0.21 11.71 -6.94
C ASP A 198 0.93 12.72 -7.83
N LYS A 199 2.16 12.44 -8.26
CA LYS A 199 2.90 13.35 -9.15
C LYS A 199 2.26 13.49 -10.53
N MET A 200 1.77 12.40 -11.12
CA MET A 200 1.18 12.44 -12.47
C MET A 200 -0.20 13.08 -12.51
N VAL A 201 -1.06 12.76 -11.53
CA VAL A 201 -2.46 13.16 -11.51
C VAL A 201 -2.65 14.50 -10.79
N PHE A 202 -1.95 14.73 -9.68
CA PHE A 202 -2.11 15.94 -8.86
C PHE A 202 -0.94 16.93 -8.94
N GLY A 203 0.22 16.53 -9.46
CA GLY A 203 1.44 17.36 -9.46
C GLY A 203 1.36 18.67 -10.24
N SER A 204 0.37 18.87 -11.11
CA SER A 204 0.13 20.13 -11.82
C SER A 204 -0.95 21.01 -11.21
N VAL A 205 -1.59 20.57 -10.13
CA VAL A 205 -2.59 21.39 -9.44
C VAL A 205 -1.85 22.40 -8.57
N SER A 206 -2.08 23.69 -8.83
CA SER A 206 -1.38 24.76 -8.13
C SER A 206 -1.65 24.70 -6.63
N GLU A 207 -0.70 25.16 -5.80
CA GLU A 207 -0.93 25.24 -4.34
C GLU A 207 -2.15 26.10 -3.99
N ALA A 208 -2.47 27.12 -4.80
CA ALA A 208 -3.67 27.94 -4.62
C ALA A 208 -5.00 27.18 -4.85
N ASP A 209 -4.97 26.10 -5.64
CA ASP A 209 -6.12 25.19 -5.79
C ASP A 209 -6.13 24.08 -4.72
N SER A 210 -5.07 23.97 -3.91
CA SER A 210 -4.89 22.86 -2.96
C SER A 210 -5.76 22.98 -1.71
N ASP A 211 -6.17 24.20 -1.33
CA ASP A 211 -7.09 24.44 -0.21
C ASP A 211 -8.46 23.78 -0.45
N ASP A 212 -8.91 23.75 -1.72
CA ASP A 212 -10.14 23.07 -2.14
C ASP A 212 -9.94 21.53 -2.30
N LEU A 213 -8.68 21.10 -2.23
CA LEU A 213 -8.18 19.74 -2.45
C LEU A 213 -7.75 19.06 -1.15
N HIS A 214 -8.57 19.22 -0.10
CA HIS A 214 -8.62 18.36 1.10
C HIS A 214 -8.66 16.83 0.80
N VAL A 215 -8.77 16.48 -0.48
CA VAL A 215 -8.69 15.16 -1.11
C VAL A 215 -7.30 14.51 -0.97
N ARG A 216 -6.20 15.28 -1.04
CA ARG A 216 -4.82 14.73 -0.91
C ARG A 216 -4.58 14.10 0.46
N ALA A 217 -5.12 14.73 1.51
CA ALA A 217 -4.97 14.31 2.90
C ALA A 217 -5.77 13.05 3.29
N SER A 218 -6.57 12.46 2.39
CA SER A 218 -7.49 11.37 2.77
C SER A 218 -6.79 10.06 3.15
N SER A 219 -5.60 9.78 2.62
CA SER A 219 -4.79 8.62 3.02
C SER A 219 -4.17 8.82 4.41
N PHE A 220 -3.66 10.03 4.68
CA PHE A 220 -3.08 10.39 5.97
C PHE A 220 -4.14 10.46 7.09
N ASN A 221 -5.31 11.02 6.78
CA ASN A 221 -6.43 11.11 7.71
C ASN A 221 -7.03 9.74 8.06
N GLN A 222 -6.91 8.72 7.20
CA GLN A 222 -7.35 7.35 7.52
C GLN A 222 -6.40 6.65 8.50
N LEU A 223 -5.08 6.80 8.30
CA LEU A 223 -4.10 6.27 9.24
C LEU A 223 -4.15 7.01 10.59
N LEU A 224 -4.55 8.28 10.61
CA LEU A 224 -4.57 9.11 11.82
C LEU A 224 -5.98 9.43 12.33
N ALA A 225 -7.01 8.69 11.91
CA ALA A 225 -8.40 8.92 12.36
C ALA A 225 -8.57 8.74 13.89
N GLY A 226 -7.59 8.13 14.57
CA GLY A 226 -7.50 8.07 16.04
C GLY A 226 -6.65 9.17 16.70
N VAL A 227 -5.98 10.03 15.94
CA VAL A 227 -5.16 11.15 16.45
C VAL A 227 -5.98 12.43 16.35
N LYS A 228 -6.23 13.11 17.47
CA LYS A 228 -6.98 14.40 17.49
C LYS A 228 -6.20 15.49 16.74
N TRP A 229 -6.54 15.64 15.47
CA TRP A 229 -5.94 16.56 14.51
C TRP A 229 -6.09 18.05 14.81
N SER A 230 -7.11 18.44 15.58
CA SER A 230 -7.36 19.85 15.89
C SER A 230 -6.11 20.54 16.43
N LYS A 231 -5.31 19.85 17.27
CA LYS A 231 -4.06 20.42 17.82
C LYS A 231 -2.90 20.54 16.83
N LEU A 232 -2.89 19.80 15.71
CA LEU A 232 -1.78 19.80 14.74
C LEU A 232 -2.04 20.74 13.56
N LEU A 233 -3.30 20.86 13.12
CA LEU A 233 -3.71 21.75 12.03
C LEU A 233 -3.84 23.21 12.49
N ASP A 234 -4.26 23.45 13.74
CA ASP A 234 -4.32 24.81 14.30
C ASP A 234 -2.97 25.54 14.22
N PHE A 235 -1.84 24.82 14.28
CA PHE A 235 -0.51 25.43 14.27
C PHE A 235 -0.01 25.88 12.88
N ARG A 236 -0.25 25.10 11.80
CA ARG A 236 0.09 25.54 10.44
C ARG A 236 -0.85 26.64 9.95
N PHE A 237 -2.11 26.60 10.36
CA PHE A 237 -3.08 27.63 10.03
C PHE A 237 -2.83 28.92 10.83
N GLU A 238 -2.49 28.83 12.13
CA GLU A 238 -2.11 30.01 12.92
C GLU A 238 -0.83 30.69 12.43
N ASN A 239 0.21 29.94 12.05
CA ASN A 239 1.44 30.54 11.53
C ASN A 239 1.20 31.17 10.16
N PHE A 240 0.39 30.54 9.30
CA PHE A 240 -0.04 31.12 8.03
C PHE A 240 -0.90 32.39 8.22
N LEU A 241 -1.80 32.41 9.21
CA LEU A 241 -2.60 33.60 9.55
C LEU A 241 -1.77 34.71 10.21
N LYS A 242 -0.79 34.36 11.06
CA LYS A 242 0.13 35.33 11.68
C LYS A 242 1.09 35.95 10.66
N GLU A 243 1.51 35.18 9.65
CA GLU A 243 2.39 35.66 8.58
C GLU A 243 1.65 36.47 7.51
N ASN A 244 0.37 36.17 7.23
CA ASN A 244 -0.39 36.82 6.15
C ASN A 244 -1.44 37.85 6.63
N PHE A 245 -1.81 37.86 7.91
CA PHE A 245 -2.86 38.74 8.47
C PHE A 245 -2.45 39.37 9.81
N SER A 246 -1.23 39.90 9.89
CA SER A 246 -0.70 40.58 11.09
C SER A 246 -1.36 41.93 11.43
N ASN A 247 -2.46 42.31 10.78
CA ASN A 247 -3.23 43.53 11.09
C ASN A 247 -4.73 43.22 11.21
N ALA A 248 -5.13 42.46 12.23
CA ALA A 248 -6.49 42.53 12.75
C ALA A 248 -6.48 42.19 14.24
N SER A 249 -6.78 43.19 15.05
CA SER A 249 -6.82 43.15 16.51
C SER A 249 -8.04 42.40 17.06
N GLU A 250 -7.83 41.74 18.19
CA GLU A 250 -8.70 41.63 19.38
C GLU A 250 -10.23 41.65 19.18
N GLN A 251 -10.89 40.52 19.43
CA GLN A 251 -11.84 40.40 20.57
C GLN A 251 -12.51 39.02 20.67
N SER A 252 -12.64 38.59 21.93
CA SER A 252 -13.75 37.87 22.57
C SER A 252 -13.48 36.44 23.06
N ASP A 253 -13.91 36.29 24.31
CA ASP A 253 -13.66 35.23 25.28
C ASP A 253 -14.64 34.05 25.19
N ASP A 254 -14.22 32.97 25.85
CA ASP A 254 -15.02 32.00 26.62
C ASP A 254 -16.26 31.35 25.98
N VAL A 255 -16.12 30.06 25.61
CA VAL A 255 -17.12 29.05 25.98
C VAL A 255 -16.43 27.70 26.27
N ALA A 256 -16.49 27.27 27.52
CA ALA A 256 -16.15 25.93 27.96
C ALA A 256 -17.21 24.91 27.50
N PHE A 257 -16.79 23.78 26.93
CA PHE A 257 -17.66 22.62 26.76
C PHE A 257 -17.01 21.38 27.39
N ALA A 258 -17.56 20.99 28.54
CA ALA A 258 -17.29 19.74 29.22
C ALA A 258 -18.26 18.66 28.73
N GLY A 259 -17.80 17.41 28.69
CA GLY A 259 -18.66 16.24 28.66
C GLY A 259 -18.39 15.28 27.51
N PHE A 260 -17.59 14.24 27.75
CA PHE A 260 -17.96 12.82 27.60
C PHE A 260 -16.71 11.96 27.86
N HIS A 261 -16.68 11.32 29.03
CA HIS A 261 -15.74 10.26 29.41
C HIS A 261 -16.52 9.26 30.26
N GLU A 262 -16.64 8.04 29.74
CA GLU A 262 -17.18 6.76 30.26
C GLU A 262 -17.94 6.17 29.07
N GLU A 263 -17.59 5.00 28.54
CA GLU A 263 -17.65 3.70 29.21
C GLU A 263 -17.07 2.70 28.19
N ILE A 264 -16.02 1.91 28.53
CA ILE A 264 -15.77 0.48 28.25
C ILE A 264 -14.40 0.11 28.90
N GLY A 265 -14.41 -0.16 30.21
CA GLY A 265 -13.74 -1.35 30.77
C GLY A 265 -14.87 -2.38 31.01
N GLU A 266 -14.70 -3.68 31.10
CA GLU A 266 -13.60 -4.56 31.44
C GLU A 266 -13.98 -5.91 30.82
N ASP A 267 -13.02 -6.71 30.32
CA ASP A 267 -13.15 -8.18 30.28
C ASP A 267 -11.89 -8.79 29.67
N ILE A 268 -10.77 -8.79 30.40
CA ILE A 268 -9.75 -9.86 30.34
C ILE A 268 -9.05 -9.90 31.70
N LYS A 269 -9.52 -10.76 32.60
CA LYS A 269 -8.72 -11.36 33.66
C LYS A 269 -8.97 -12.87 33.65
N ASP A 270 -7.91 -13.58 34.04
CA ASP A 270 -7.86 -15.01 34.35
C ASP A 270 -7.60 -15.97 33.19
N THR A 271 -6.32 -16.16 32.88
CA THR A 271 -5.75 -17.52 32.87
C THR A 271 -4.25 -17.46 33.16
N ASN A 272 -3.87 -17.75 34.40
CA ASN A 272 -2.51 -18.18 34.75
C ASN A 272 -2.55 -18.99 36.04
N LYS A 273 -2.61 -20.33 35.92
CA LYS A 273 -2.03 -21.37 36.80
C LYS A 273 -2.75 -22.70 36.61
N SER A 274 -2.07 -23.70 36.08
CA SER A 274 -1.46 -24.77 36.88
C SER A 274 -0.89 -25.87 35.99
N GLU A 275 0.23 -26.41 36.43
CA GLU A 275 0.98 -27.51 35.85
C GLU A 275 0.35 -28.88 36.15
N GLN A 276 0.64 -29.81 35.23
CA GLN A 276 1.08 -31.19 35.47
C GLN A 276 0.09 -32.36 35.69
N THR A 277 0.42 -33.40 34.89
CA THR A 277 0.36 -34.86 35.08
C THR A 277 -0.90 -35.65 34.70
N ASP A 278 -0.71 -36.37 33.58
CA ASP A 278 -0.83 -37.82 33.37
C ASP A 278 -2.17 -38.57 33.34
N THR A 279 -2.14 -39.54 32.40
CA THR A 279 -2.86 -40.82 32.28
C THR A 279 -4.24 -40.88 31.58
N GLU A 280 -4.17 -41.49 30.38
CA GLU A 280 -4.93 -42.67 29.90
C GLU A 280 -6.47 -42.64 29.75
N ALA A 281 -6.86 -43.03 28.52
CA ALA A 281 -7.97 -43.91 28.14
C ALA A 281 -9.41 -43.60 28.65
N ASP A 282 -10.34 -43.34 27.72
CA ASP A 282 -11.25 -44.39 27.22
C ASP A 282 -12.33 -43.83 26.27
N GLU A 283 -12.73 -44.69 25.35
CA GLU A 283 -13.82 -44.54 24.39
C GLU A 283 -15.21 -44.52 25.06
N ARG A 284 -16.15 -43.75 24.51
CA ARG A 284 -17.49 -44.19 23.99
C ARG A 284 -18.58 -43.11 24.05
N ASN A 285 -19.26 -42.99 22.90
CA ASN A 285 -20.70 -42.78 22.66
C ASN A 285 -21.57 -42.05 23.69
N ALA A 286 -22.31 -41.04 23.21
CA ALA A 286 -23.76 -40.99 23.40
C ALA A 286 -24.43 -40.04 22.39
N ASP A 287 -25.48 -40.58 21.79
CA ASP A 287 -26.45 -40.02 20.85
C ASP A 287 -27.40 -38.96 21.45
N GLU A 288 -28.00 -38.22 20.51
CA GLU A 288 -29.42 -37.79 20.45
C GLU A 288 -30.04 -36.92 21.56
N ARG A 289 -30.61 -35.78 21.12
CA ARG A 289 -31.90 -35.11 21.47
C ARG A 289 -31.76 -33.62 21.10
N ASN A 290 -32.73 -32.88 20.57
CA ASN A 290 -34.16 -33.08 20.34
C ASN A 290 -34.60 -32.08 19.26
N ALA A 291 -35.63 -32.48 18.51
CA ALA A 291 -36.43 -31.65 17.63
C ALA A 291 -37.54 -30.90 18.40
N ASP A 292 -38.24 -30.05 17.66
CA ASP A 292 -39.59 -29.49 17.88
C ASP A 292 -39.73 -28.10 18.54
N GLU A 293 -40.17 -27.14 17.73
CA GLU A 293 -41.28 -26.19 17.96
C GLU A 293 -41.62 -25.51 16.61
N ARG A 294 -42.51 -26.07 15.80
CA ARG A 294 -43.99 -25.90 15.74
C ARG A 294 -44.50 -24.59 15.11
N ASN A 295 -45.25 -24.82 14.03
CA ASN A 295 -46.15 -23.95 13.29
C ASN A 295 -47.27 -23.30 14.12
N ALA A 296 -47.62 -22.07 13.75
CA ALA A 296 -48.92 -21.40 13.90
C ALA A 296 -48.85 -20.18 12.93
N ASP A 297 -49.80 -19.82 12.05
CA ASP A 297 -51.18 -20.21 11.83
C ASP A 297 -51.52 -19.94 10.34
N GLU A 298 -52.25 -20.87 9.72
CA GLU A 298 -53.10 -20.59 8.56
C GLU A 298 -54.55 -20.69 9.02
N ARG A 299 -55.39 -19.68 8.71
CA ARG A 299 -56.65 -19.81 7.95
C ARG A 299 -57.67 -18.70 8.18
N ASN A 300 -58.47 -18.52 7.12
CA ASN A 300 -59.75 -17.83 6.96
C ASN A 300 -59.65 -16.34 6.63
N GLU A 301 -60.33 -15.79 5.62
CA GLU A 301 -61.58 -16.23 5.00
C GLU A 301 -61.79 -15.60 3.62
N ASP A 302 -62.51 -16.34 2.78
CA ASP A 302 -63.00 -16.00 1.44
C ASP A 302 -64.23 -15.08 1.54
N GLY A 303 -64.38 -14.11 0.64
CA GLY A 303 -65.43 -13.08 0.72
C GLY A 303 -65.49 -12.14 -0.47
N THR A 304 -66.08 -12.60 -1.56
CA THR A 304 -66.44 -11.87 -2.78
C THR A 304 -67.34 -10.64 -2.57
N LYS A 305 -67.07 -9.54 -3.31
CA LYS A 305 -67.99 -8.65 -4.07
C LYS A 305 -67.22 -7.40 -4.54
N ALA A 306 -67.04 -7.21 -5.84
CA ALA A 306 -67.91 -6.47 -6.77
C ALA A 306 -67.93 -4.94 -6.53
N ASP A 307 -67.53 -4.21 -7.57
CA ASP A 307 -67.80 -2.80 -7.89
C ASP A 307 -67.26 -1.69 -6.98
N ALA A 308 -66.11 -1.13 -7.38
CA ALA A 308 -65.83 0.30 -7.27
C ALA A 308 -64.67 0.67 -8.22
N ASP A 309 -65.06 0.92 -9.48
CA ASP A 309 -64.30 1.69 -10.45
C ASP A 309 -64.23 3.15 -9.96
N ASP A 310 -63.17 3.52 -9.24
CA ASP A 310 -62.90 4.94 -8.94
C ASP A 310 -61.39 5.21 -8.75
N ARG A 311 -60.80 5.78 -9.81
CA ARG A 311 -59.69 6.75 -9.80
C ARG A 311 -58.64 6.62 -8.69
N LYS A 312 -57.77 5.60 -8.77
CA LYS A 312 -56.39 5.78 -8.32
C LYS A 312 -55.60 6.48 -9.42
N LYS A 313 -55.70 7.83 -9.44
CA LYS A 313 -54.69 8.69 -10.06
C LYS A 313 -53.33 8.20 -9.56
N GLY A 314 -52.52 7.68 -10.48
CA GLY A 314 -51.13 7.35 -10.21
C GLY A 314 -50.46 8.58 -9.60
N LYS A 315 -50.26 8.56 -8.29
CA LYS A 315 -49.13 9.23 -7.67
C LYS A 315 -47.92 8.51 -8.26
N SER A 316 -47.51 8.98 -9.45
CA SER A 316 -46.13 8.98 -9.85
C SER A 316 -45.39 9.52 -8.62
N SER A 317 -44.82 8.61 -7.83
CA SER A 317 -43.78 8.95 -6.89
C SER A 317 -42.63 9.40 -7.80
N GLY A 318 -42.72 10.65 -8.26
CA GLY A 318 -41.59 11.35 -8.81
C GLY A 318 -40.58 11.30 -7.69
N SER A 319 -39.67 10.32 -7.76
CA SER A 319 -38.50 10.30 -6.94
C SER A 319 -37.85 11.63 -7.24
N GLU A 320 -38.01 12.60 -6.35
CA GLU A 320 -37.24 13.84 -6.40
C GLU A 320 -35.80 13.39 -6.51
N GLU A 321 -35.26 13.51 -7.72
CA GLU A 321 -33.87 13.24 -8.00
C GLU A 321 -33.13 14.32 -7.23
N LYS A 322 -32.75 13.97 -6.00
CA LYS A 322 -32.10 14.90 -5.10
C LYS A 322 -30.79 15.29 -5.77
N ASP A 323 -30.70 16.55 -6.16
CA ASP A 323 -29.50 17.11 -6.77
C ASP A 323 -28.30 16.80 -5.87
N ILE A 324 -27.31 16.12 -6.45
CA ILE A 324 -26.06 15.80 -5.77
C ILE A 324 -25.37 17.12 -5.49
N THR A 325 -25.07 17.39 -4.22
CA THR A 325 -24.36 18.62 -3.88
C THR A 325 -22.93 18.58 -4.42
N GLN A 326 -22.38 19.73 -4.81
CA GLN A 326 -20.97 19.81 -5.24
C GLN A 326 -20.01 19.22 -4.18
N TYR A 327 -20.35 19.37 -2.90
CA TYR A 327 -19.60 18.79 -1.79
C TYR A 327 -19.62 17.25 -1.81
N GLU A 328 -20.79 16.62 -1.97
CA GLU A 328 -20.91 15.16 -2.09
C GLU A 328 -20.16 14.64 -3.31
N ALA A 329 -20.24 15.35 -4.44
CA ALA A 329 -19.50 14.99 -5.66
C ALA A 329 -17.98 15.03 -5.45
N ARG A 330 -17.45 16.08 -4.81
CA ARG A 330 -16.01 16.18 -4.50
C ARG A 330 -15.54 15.07 -3.57
N LYS A 331 -16.32 14.75 -2.53
CA LYS A 331 -16.01 13.64 -1.60
C LYS A 331 -16.06 12.27 -2.29
N PHE A 332 -17.01 12.05 -3.18
CA PHE A 332 -17.05 10.84 -3.99
C PHE A 332 -15.85 10.75 -4.94
N ASN A 333 -15.51 11.84 -5.64
CA ASN A 333 -14.36 11.88 -6.54
C ASN A 333 -13.05 11.56 -5.80
N SER A 334 -12.89 12.07 -4.58
CA SER A 334 -11.77 11.73 -3.71
C SER A 334 -11.70 10.23 -3.41
N PHE A 335 -12.82 9.64 -3.00
CA PHE A 335 -12.92 8.19 -2.77
C PHE A 335 -12.59 7.39 -4.03
N PHE A 336 -13.15 7.80 -5.17
CA PHE A 336 -12.96 7.14 -6.44
C PHE A 336 -11.52 7.20 -6.93
N LEU A 337 -10.88 8.38 -6.89
CA LEU A 337 -9.47 8.54 -7.26
C LEU A 337 -8.54 7.77 -6.32
N ALA A 338 -8.88 7.71 -5.02
CA ALA A 338 -8.14 6.88 -4.08
C ALA A 338 -8.24 5.39 -4.47
N ALA A 339 -9.43 4.89 -4.82
CA ALA A 339 -9.59 3.50 -5.28
C ALA A 339 -8.83 3.22 -6.58
N VAL A 340 -8.81 4.18 -7.52
CA VAL A 340 -8.00 4.06 -8.75
C VAL A 340 -6.51 4.00 -8.43
N SER A 341 -6.04 4.85 -7.50
CA SER A 341 -4.65 4.84 -7.04
C SER A 341 -4.26 3.51 -6.38
N GLU A 342 -5.13 2.92 -5.55
CA GLU A 342 -4.93 1.57 -4.97
C GLU A 342 -4.79 0.51 -6.07
N GLY A 343 -5.68 0.51 -7.06
CA GLY A 343 -5.63 -0.47 -8.14
C GLY A 343 -4.41 -0.34 -9.05
N GLN A 344 -3.99 0.90 -9.32
CA GLN A 344 -2.73 1.17 -10.01
C GLN A 344 -1.52 0.71 -9.21
N SER A 345 -1.55 0.88 -7.90
CA SER A 345 -0.46 0.48 -7.02
C SER A 345 -0.37 -1.04 -6.89
N ASP A 346 -1.50 -1.74 -6.77
CA ASP A 346 -1.57 -3.21 -6.84
C ASP A 346 -1.04 -3.75 -8.17
N PHE A 347 -1.39 -3.12 -9.29
CA PHE A 347 -0.90 -3.53 -10.60
C PHE A 347 0.59 -3.26 -10.80
N PHE A 348 1.09 -2.12 -10.33
CA PHE A 348 2.52 -1.82 -10.37
C PHE A 348 3.33 -2.79 -9.49
N ALA A 349 2.80 -3.15 -8.32
CA ALA A 349 3.38 -4.19 -7.46
C ALA A 349 3.43 -5.55 -8.16
N TRP A 350 2.39 -5.91 -8.91
CA TRP A 350 2.40 -7.10 -9.75
C TRP A 350 3.41 -7.00 -10.91
N ILE A 351 3.51 -5.88 -11.62
CA ILE A 351 4.55 -5.67 -12.66
C ILE A 351 5.94 -5.91 -12.08
N TYR A 352 6.18 -5.42 -10.86
CA TYR A 352 7.46 -5.53 -10.18
C TYR A 352 7.78 -6.96 -9.72
N SER A 353 6.82 -7.64 -9.08
CA SER A 353 7.06 -8.93 -8.39
C SER A 353 6.62 -10.15 -9.17
N GLN A 354 5.68 -9.99 -10.09
CA GLN A 354 4.94 -11.06 -10.76
C GLN A 354 4.17 -11.99 -9.80
N ASP A 355 3.97 -11.58 -8.54
CA ASP A 355 3.22 -12.34 -7.53
C ASP A 355 1.81 -11.75 -7.38
N THR A 356 0.78 -12.53 -7.70
CA THR A 356 -0.62 -12.09 -7.55
C THR A 356 -1.11 -12.11 -6.11
N ARG A 357 -0.40 -12.80 -5.22
CA ARG A 357 -0.72 -12.95 -3.78
C ARG A 357 0.33 -12.25 -2.92
N PHE A 358 1.01 -11.25 -3.48
CA PHE A 358 2.15 -10.59 -2.82
C PHE A 358 1.85 -10.06 -1.42
N ILE A 359 0.62 -9.62 -1.15
CA ILE A 359 0.20 -9.11 0.17
C ILE A 359 0.14 -10.23 1.22
N GLU A 360 -0.29 -11.43 0.81
CA GLU A 360 -0.40 -12.58 1.70
C GLU A 360 0.98 -13.03 2.22
N ARG A 361 2.05 -12.73 1.48
CA ARG A 361 3.43 -13.02 1.91
C ARG A 361 3.84 -12.29 3.20
N SER A 362 3.24 -11.13 3.46
CA SER A 362 3.55 -10.33 4.66
C SER A 362 2.44 -10.36 5.70
N LEU A 363 1.17 -10.39 5.27
CA LEU A 363 0.04 -10.36 6.20
C LEU A 363 -0.49 -11.75 6.57
N GLY A 364 0.04 -12.81 5.95
CA GLY A 364 -0.43 -14.18 6.15
C GLY A 364 -1.87 -14.38 5.67
N ASP A 365 -2.57 -15.32 6.30
CA ASP A 365 -3.92 -15.76 5.90
C ASP A 365 -5.07 -14.86 6.40
N VAL A 366 -4.81 -13.57 6.60
CA VAL A 366 -5.86 -12.63 7.02
C VAL A 366 -6.87 -12.39 5.90
N LEU A 367 -8.14 -12.18 6.24
CA LEU A 367 -9.22 -11.99 5.25
C LEU A 367 -8.93 -10.88 4.22
N GLU A 368 -8.21 -9.83 4.64
CA GLU A 368 -7.82 -8.73 3.77
C GLU A 368 -6.84 -9.16 2.68
N SER A 369 -5.90 -10.05 3.00
CA SER A 369 -4.89 -10.51 2.05
C SER A 369 -5.55 -11.36 0.95
N LYS A 370 -6.48 -12.26 1.33
CA LYS A 370 -7.31 -13.02 0.39
C LYS A 370 -8.19 -12.15 -0.49
N ALA A 371 -8.71 -11.04 0.04
CA ALA A 371 -9.55 -10.13 -0.72
C ALA A 371 -8.77 -9.44 -1.85
N ARG A 372 -7.46 -9.24 -1.65
CA ARG A 372 -6.54 -8.56 -2.57
C ARG A 372 -5.76 -9.50 -3.50
N ASP A 373 -6.08 -10.79 -3.52
CA ASP A 373 -5.50 -11.74 -4.48
C ASP A 373 -5.84 -11.31 -5.92
N LEU A 374 -4.80 -11.00 -6.70
CA LEU A 374 -4.90 -10.53 -8.08
C LEU A 374 -5.07 -11.67 -9.10
N GLY A 375 -4.91 -12.93 -8.66
CA GLY A 375 -5.09 -14.12 -9.49
C GLY A 375 -6.54 -14.59 -9.55
N LYS A 376 -7.40 -14.04 -8.68
CA LYS A 376 -8.84 -14.27 -8.74
C LYS A 376 -9.42 -13.68 -10.02
N PRO A 377 -10.47 -14.31 -10.57
CA PRO A 377 -11.20 -13.72 -11.69
C PRO A 377 -11.73 -12.34 -11.29
N LEU A 378 -11.99 -11.52 -12.31
CA LEU A 378 -12.80 -10.32 -12.11
C LEU A 378 -14.13 -10.74 -11.51
N ASP A 379 -14.45 -10.20 -10.34
CA ASP A 379 -15.72 -10.48 -9.71
C ASP A 379 -16.83 -9.98 -10.65
N GLU A 380 -17.93 -10.73 -10.74
CA GLU A 380 -19.10 -10.36 -11.53
C GLU A 380 -19.73 -9.04 -11.05
N TYR A 381 -19.37 -8.61 -9.83
CA TYR A 381 -19.84 -7.38 -9.21
C TYR A 381 -19.19 -6.13 -9.81
N ARG A 382 -19.83 -5.62 -10.88
CA ARG A 382 -19.52 -4.34 -11.53
C ARG A 382 -20.61 -3.30 -11.25
N PRO A 383 -20.66 -2.68 -10.06
CA PRO A 383 -21.61 -1.62 -9.81
C PRO A 383 -21.32 -0.44 -10.76
N SER A 384 -22.35 0.03 -11.48
CA SER A 384 -22.27 1.26 -12.28
C SER A 384 -21.78 2.43 -11.43
N SER A 385 -21.22 3.50 -12.04
CA SER A 385 -20.73 4.67 -11.27
C SER A 385 -21.84 5.27 -10.37
N ARG A 386 -23.09 5.24 -10.83
CA ARG A 386 -24.27 5.69 -10.05
C ARG A 386 -24.60 4.74 -8.90
N ASN A 387 -24.47 3.42 -9.11
CA ASN A 387 -24.62 2.44 -8.03
C ASN A 387 -23.49 2.59 -6.99
N LEU A 388 -22.24 2.76 -7.43
CA LEU A 388 -21.10 3.04 -6.55
C LEU A 388 -21.34 4.30 -5.72
N PHE A 389 -21.77 5.40 -6.35
CA PHE A 389 -22.10 6.63 -5.64
C PHE A 389 -23.18 6.41 -4.57
N ASN A 390 -24.26 5.70 -4.91
CA ASN A 390 -25.34 5.42 -3.97
C ASN A 390 -24.89 4.52 -2.80
N ILE A 391 -24.06 3.51 -3.06
CA ILE A 391 -23.52 2.63 -2.02
C ILE A 391 -22.58 3.43 -1.11
N TRP A 392 -21.68 4.22 -1.69
CA TRP A 392 -20.78 5.12 -0.97
C TRP A 392 -21.56 6.12 -0.10
N LEU A 393 -22.58 6.77 -0.66
CA LEU A 393 -23.40 7.75 0.04
C LEU A 393 -24.16 7.12 1.21
N ARG A 394 -24.69 5.91 1.05
CA ARG A 394 -25.33 5.14 2.14
C ARG A 394 -24.32 4.79 3.23
N ALA A 395 -23.11 4.37 2.87
CA ALA A 395 -22.06 4.06 3.83
C ALA A 395 -21.67 5.30 4.65
N MET A 396 -21.51 6.45 4.00
CA MET A 396 -21.22 7.73 4.64
C MET A 396 -22.35 8.20 5.57
N LYS A 397 -23.61 8.17 5.11
CA LYS A 397 -24.78 8.56 5.92
C LYS A 397 -24.98 7.71 7.17
N ASN A 398 -24.58 6.44 7.10
CA ASN A 398 -24.66 5.52 8.24
C ASN A 398 -23.43 5.58 9.17
N GLY A 399 -22.52 6.55 8.98
CA GLY A 399 -21.30 6.68 9.79
C GLY A 399 -20.32 5.51 9.63
N ARG A 400 -20.45 4.69 8.57
CA ARG A 400 -19.64 3.49 8.36
C ARG A 400 -18.35 3.81 7.60
N SER A 401 -17.50 4.66 8.18
CA SER A 401 -16.21 5.05 7.60
C SER A 401 -15.33 3.84 7.25
N GLY A 402 -15.29 2.82 8.13
CA GLY A 402 -14.55 1.57 7.87
C GLY A 402 -15.07 0.79 6.66
N GLY A 403 -16.36 0.91 6.33
CA GLY A 403 -16.94 0.29 5.13
C GLY A 403 -16.48 0.97 3.83
N VAL A 404 -16.24 2.29 3.87
CA VAL A 404 -15.72 3.05 2.73
C VAL A 404 -14.28 2.65 2.43
N GLY A 405 -13.45 2.46 3.45
CA GLY A 405 -12.08 1.97 3.29
C GLY A 405 -12.03 0.61 2.58
N LYS A 406 -12.80 -0.37 3.06
CA LYS A 406 -12.90 -1.71 2.42
C LYS A 406 -13.39 -1.64 0.97
N MET A 407 -14.33 -0.73 0.69
CA MET A 407 -14.83 -0.52 -0.67
C MET A 407 -13.77 0.07 -1.60
N LYS A 408 -12.94 0.99 -1.09
CA LYS A 408 -11.81 1.58 -1.82
C LYS A 408 -10.84 0.48 -2.27
N TYR A 409 -10.39 -0.35 -1.33
CA TYR A 409 -9.47 -1.47 -1.63
C TYR A 409 -10.11 -2.48 -2.58
N GLY A 410 -11.36 -2.89 -2.32
CA GLY A 410 -12.07 -3.82 -3.20
C GLY A 410 -12.18 -3.32 -4.64
N LEU A 411 -12.53 -2.04 -4.84
CA LEU A 411 -12.62 -1.44 -6.16
C LEU A 411 -11.24 -1.33 -6.84
N GLY A 412 -10.21 -0.92 -6.08
CA GLY A 412 -8.83 -0.87 -6.57
C GLY A 412 -8.33 -2.24 -7.02
N THR A 413 -8.50 -3.27 -6.21
CA THR A 413 -8.10 -4.64 -6.58
C THR A 413 -8.82 -5.14 -7.83
N GLN A 414 -10.12 -4.84 -8.03
CA GLN A 414 -10.80 -5.19 -9.30
C GLN A 414 -10.18 -4.46 -10.50
N LEU A 415 -9.82 -3.18 -10.34
CA LEU A 415 -9.13 -2.44 -11.38
C LEU A 415 -7.77 -3.08 -11.70
N ALA A 416 -7.01 -3.48 -10.68
CA ALA A 416 -5.73 -4.20 -10.86
C ALA A 416 -5.91 -5.51 -11.63
N ARG A 417 -6.86 -6.37 -11.22
CA ARG A 417 -7.21 -7.61 -11.94
C ARG A 417 -7.60 -7.34 -13.39
N TYR A 418 -8.33 -6.26 -13.64
CA TYR A 418 -8.73 -5.88 -14.99
C TYR A 418 -7.51 -5.51 -15.83
N MET A 419 -6.60 -4.69 -15.30
CA MET A 419 -5.36 -4.31 -15.97
C MET A 419 -4.47 -5.52 -16.25
N ILE A 420 -4.38 -6.48 -15.33
CA ILE A 420 -3.67 -7.75 -15.56
C ILE A 420 -4.33 -8.53 -16.69
N SER A 421 -5.66 -8.70 -16.66
CA SER A 421 -6.38 -9.49 -17.66
C SER A 421 -6.21 -8.99 -19.09
N ILE A 422 -6.09 -7.67 -19.28
CA ILE A 422 -5.89 -7.04 -20.60
C ILE A 422 -4.42 -6.92 -20.99
N SER A 423 -3.49 -7.13 -20.06
CA SER A 423 -2.05 -7.22 -20.33
C SER A 423 -1.67 -8.58 -20.96
N GLY A 424 -2.62 -9.51 -21.05
CA GLY A 424 -2.49 -10.83 -21.67
C GLY A 424 -2.25 -11.95 -20.65
N PRO A 425 -2.46 -13.22 -21.03
CA PRO A 425 -2.25 -14.36 -20.13
C PRO A 425 -0.77 -14.43 -19.74
N PHE A 426 -0.49 -14.13 -18.48
CA PHE A 426 0.81 -14.40 -17.88
C PHE A 426 0.88 -15.92 -17.70
N LYS A 427 1.65 -16.60 -18.56
CA LYS A 427 2.12 -17.94 -18.21
C LYS A 427 3.21 -17.68 -17.17
N PRO A 428 3.09 -18.18 -15.93
CA PRO A 428 4.22 -18.18 -15.01
C PRO A 428 5.37 -18.83 -15.78
N ALA A 429 6.37 -18.04 -16.15
CA ALA A 429 7.45 -18.57 -16.95
C ALA A 429 8.14 -19.65 -16.11
N GLU A 430 8.24 -20.87 -16.64
CA GLU A 430 8.65 -22.07 -15.88
C GLU A 430 10.07 -21.99 -15.29
N ARG A 431 10.84 -20.93 -15.55
CA ARG A 431 12.07 -20.51 -14.86
C ARG A 431 12.56 -19.21 -15.51
N VAL A 432 12.17 -18.05 -14.99
CA VAL A 432 12.90 -16.79 -15.25
C VAL A 432 13.81 -16.58 -14.04
N THR A 433 15.08 -16.23 -14.22
CA THR A 433 15.98 -15.93 -13.08
C THR A 433 15.50 -14.69 -12.32
N PRO A 434 15.89 -14.49 -11.04
CA PRO A 434 15.50 -13.31 -10.26
C PRO A 434 15.69 -12.04 -11.08
N PHE A 435 14.67 -11.17 -11.05
CA PHE A 435 14.48 -9.98 -11.87
C PHE A 435 15.80 -9.26 -12.20
N SER A 436 16.46 -9.68 -13.28
CA SER A 436 17.56 -8.95 -13.86
C SER A 436 16.92 -7.99 -14.82
N VAL A 437 17.06 -6.69 -14.54
CA VAL A 437 16.55 -5.63 -15.42
C VAL A 437 17.13 -5.76 -16.86
N ASN A 438 18.12 -6.64 -17.05
CA ASN A 438 18.82 -6.87 -18.29
C ASN A 438 18.32 -8.10 -19.11
N THR A 439 17.41 -8.95 -18.61
CA THR A 439 16.97 -10.19 -19.31
C THR A 439 15.56 -10.15 -19.90
N PHE A 440 15.05 -8.97 -20.26
CA PHE A 440 13.71 -8.79 -20.84
C PHE A 440 13.67 -9.05 -22.36
N SER A 441 13.87 -10.26 -22.88
CA SER A 441 13.84 -10.47 -24.35
C SER A 441 12.52 -10.99 -24.92
N GLU A 442 11.71 -11.76 -24.18
CA GLU A 442 10.39 -12.25 -24.68
C GLU A 442 9.20 -11.75 -23.84
N ASP A 443 9.35 -11.60 -22.52
CA ASP A 443 8.35 -10.92 -21.68
C ASP A 443 8.25 -9.40 -21.96
N GLN A 444 9.13 -8.88 -22.81
CA GLN A 444 9.24 -7.45 -23.11
C GLN A 444 7.98 -6.88 -23.73
N GLU A 445 7.34 -7.57 -24.68
CA GLU A 445 6.17 -7.04 -25.40
C GLU A 445 4.92 -6.96 -24.50
N ARG A 446 4.77 -7.94 -23.60
CA ARG A 446 3.66 -8.02 -22.64
C ARG A 446 3.83 -7.02 -21.51
N LEU A 447 5.04 -6.97 -20.95
CA LEU A 447 5.38 -5.92 -20.00
C LEU A 447 5.15 -4.56 -20.66
N THR A 448 5.63 -4.34 -21.88
CA THR A 448 5.41 -3.08 -22.63
C THR A 448 3.93 -2.71 -22.71
N SER A 449 3.03 -3.67 -22.98
CA SER A 449 1.58 -3.40 -22.98
C SER A 449 1.06 -2.98 -21.60
N ALA A 450 1.46 -3.67 -20.53
CA ALA A 450 1.15 -3.31 -19.16
C ALA A 450 1.68 -1.91 -18.79
N LEU A 451 2.92 -1.61 -19.18
CA LEU A 451 3.59 -0.34 -18.93
C LEU A 451 2.92 0.81 -19.68
N LEU A 452 2.55 0.60 -20.95
CA LEU A 452 1.82 1.57 -21.76
C LEU A 452 0.42 1.83 -21.20
N TYR A 453 -0.26 0.79 -20.72
CA TYR A 453 -1.56 0.94 -20.06
C TYR A 453 -1.43 1.78 -18.78
N TYR A 454 -0.46 1.44 -17.92
CA TYR A 454 -0.21 2.16 -16.69
C TYR A 454 0.11 3.64 -16.94
N LYS A 455 0.97 3.94 -17.93
CA LYS A 455 1.29 5.31 -18.36
C LYS A 455 0.07 6.04 -18.93
N GLY A 456 -0.69 5.37 -19.81
CA GLY A 456 -1.90 5.92 -20.43
C GLY A 456 -2.97 6.28 -19.42
N LEU A 457 -3.21 5.42 -18.42
CA LEU A 457 -4.19 5.66 -17.36
C LEU A 457 -3.86 6.91 -16.54
N ASN A 458 -2.59 7.06 -16.11
CA ASN A 458 -2.17 8.24 -15.36
C ASN A 458 -2.32 9.55 -16.18
N LEU A 459 -1.94 9.52 -17.46
CA LEU A 459 -2.10 10.69 -18.35
C LEU A 459 -3.57 11.03 -18.62
N ALA A 460 -4.40 10.00 -18.81
CA ALA A 460 -5.82 10.12 -19.06
C ALA A 460 -6.61 10.68 -17.86
N LEU A 461 -6.16 10.41 -16.63
CA LEU A 461 -6.83 10.86 -15.42
C LEU A 461 -6.57 12.34 -15.11
N LYS A 462 -5.40 12.86 -15.48
CA LYS A 462 -4.93 14.18 -15.06
C LYS A 462 -5.95 15.29 -15.31
N ASP A 463 -6.34 15.54 -16.55
CA ASP A 463 -7.22 16.67 -16.86
C ASP A 463 -8.68 16.43 -16.45
N PRO A 464 -9.29 15.26 -16.73
CA PRO A 464 -10.68 15.02 -16.35
C PRO A 464 -10.90 15.00 -14.84
N ALA A 465 -9.96 14.43 -14.07
CA ALA A 465 -10.08 14.37 -12.62
C ALA A 465 -10.02 15.78 -12.01
N VAL A 466 -9.04 16.58 -12.44
CA VAL A 466 -8.87 17.96 -11.96
C VAL A 466 -10.08 18.82 -12.34
N GLN A 467 -10.57 18.71 -13.58
CA GLN A 467 -11.75 19.46 -14.02
C GLN A 467 -13.02 19.06 -13.26
N ALA A 468 -13.26 17.75 -13.09
CA ALA A 468 -14.43 17.26 -12.36
C ALA A 468 -14.41 17.69 -10.88
N MET A 469 -13.24 17.65 -10.23
CA MET A 469 -13.11 18.14 -8.85
C MET A 469 -13.36 19.65 -8.74
N ARG A 470 -12.82 20.46 -9.66
CA ARG A 470 -13.05 21.92 -9.70
C ARG A 470 -14.54 22.25 -9.90
N LYS A 471 -15.21 21.57 -10.83
CA LYS A 471 -16.62 21.81 -11.16
C LYS A 471 -17.61 21.18 -10.17
N GLY A 472 -17.15 20.28 -9.30
CA GLY A 472 -18.04 19.48 -8.45
C GLY A 472 -18.89 18.49 -9.24
N GLU A 473 -18.38 18.00 -10.37
CA GLU A 473 -19.02 16.99 -11.22
C GLU A 473 -18.52 15.60 -10.84
N LEU A 474 -19.36 14.56 -10.96
CA LEU A 474 -18.91 13.19 -10.71
C LEU A 474 -17.95 12.71 -11.80
N ILE A 475 -16.79 12.21 -11.40
CA ILE A 475 -15.92 11.43 -12.28
C ILE A 475 -16.65 10.11 -12.58
N SER A 476 -16.91 9.84 -13.86
CA SER A 476 -17.47 8.56 -14.28
C SER A 476 -16.37 7.62 -14.77
N MET A 477 -16.51 6.32 -14.51
CA MET A 477 -15.63 5.29 -15.09
C MET A 477 -15.61 5.36 -16.62
N ASN A 478 -16.71 5.79 -17.25
CA ASN A 478 -16.80 5.98 -18.68
C ASN A 478 -15.89 7.13 -19.15
N THR A 479 -15.86 8.25 -18.43
CA THR A 479 -14.95 9.38 -18.70
C THR A 479 -13.49 8.92 -18.63
N VAL A 480 -13.13 8.20 -17.55
CA VAL A 480 -11.78 7.66 -17.37
C VAL A 480 -11.44 6.68 -18.49
N SER A 481 -12.34 5.73 -18.76
CA SER A 481 -12.20 4.73 -19.82
C SER A 481 -12.02 5.35 -21.20
N LYS A 482 -12.83 6.34 -21.55
CA LYS A 482 -12.71 7.09 -22.80
C LYS A 482 -11.37 7.79 -22.88
N ALA A 483 -10.98 8.50 -21.81
CA ALA A 483 -9.72 9.21 -21.76
C ALA A 483 -8.52 8.25 -21.94
N ILE A 484 -8.56 7.05 -21.34
CA ILE A 484 -7.55 6.00 -21.55
C ILE A 484 -7.51 5.64 -23.03
N VAL A 485 -8.63 5.25 -23.63
CA VAL A 485 -8.70 4.77 -25.03
C VAL A 485 -8.30 5.84 -26.04
N THR A 486 -8.55 7.12 -25.73
CA THR A 486 -8.21 8.25 -26.61
C THR A 486 -6.80 8.79 -26.41
N SER A 487 -6.11 8.41 -25.34
CA SER A 487 -4.71 8.80 -25.13
C SER A 487 -3.80 8.15 -26.19
N GLU A 488 -2.64 8.74 -26.48
CA GLU A 488 -1.69 8.16 -27.45
C GLU A 488 -1.23 6.74 -27.05
N PRO A 489 -0.84 6.45 -25.78
CA PRO A 489 -0.65 5.07 -25.33
C PRO A 489 -1.94 4.24 -25.44
N GLY A 490 -3.07 4.91 -25.20
CA GLY A 490 -4.42 4.41 -25.36
C GLY A 490 -4.76 3.86 -26.73
N ALA A 491 -4.26 4.45 -27.81
CA ALA A 491 -4.49 3.96 -29.16
C ALA A 491 -3.77 2.63 -29.41
N GLN A 492 -2.58 2.46 -28.84
CA GLN A 492 -1.82 1.21 -28.89
C GLN A 492 -2.49 0.14 -28.02
N VAL A 493 -2.93 0.55 -26.83
CA VAL A 493 -3.77 -0.26 -25.94
C VAL A 493 -5.08 -0.65 -26.65
N LYS A 494 -5.73 0.27 -27.36
CA LYS A 494 -6.99 0.05 -28.07
C LYS A 494 -6.86 -1.07 -29.09
N ALA A 495 -5.74 -1.16 -29.81
CA ALA A 495 -5.48 -2.28 -30.71
C ALA A 495 -5.42 -3.63 -29.95
N SER A 496 -4.90 -3.65 -28.73
CA SER A 496 -4.93 -4.83 -27.83
C SER A 496 -6.31 -5.08 -27.22
N ILE A 497 -7.03 -4.03 -26.83
CA ILE A 497 -8.40 -4.08 -26.31
C ILE A 497 -9.39 -4.59 -27.36
N ASP A 498 -9.28 -4.11 -28.61
CA ASP A 498 -10.17 -4.51 -29.70
C ASP A 498 -10.03 -6.01 -30.00
N ARG A 499 -8.87 -6.62 -29.68
CA ARG A 499 -8.63 -8.07 -29.72
C ARG A 499 -9.28 -8.84 -28.56
N CYS A 500 -9.54 -8.22 -27.40
CA CYS A 500 -10.21 -8.86 -26.26
C CYS A 500 -11.67 -8.40 -26.12
N ARG A 501 -12.61 -9.30 -26.44
CA ARG A 501 -14.05 -9.04 -26.43
C ARG A 501 -14.60 -8.67 -25.03
N SER A 502 -14.00 -9.21 -23.96
CA SER A 502 -14.32 -8.91 -22.54
C SER A 502 -14.05 -7.45 -22.16
N THR A 503 -13.03 -6.84 -22.78
CA THR A 503 -12.63 -5.45 -22.54
C THR A 503 -13.64 -4.47 -23.12
N ARG A 504 -14.22 -4.78 -24.29
CA ARG A 504 -15.33 -3.99 -24.85
C ARG A 504 -16.54 -3.96 -23.91
N ALA A 505 -16.83 -5.04 -23.19
CA ALA A 505 -17.93 -5.09 -22.24
C ALA A 505 -17.67 -4.23 -20.99
N PHE A 506 -16.43 -4.22 -20.47
CA PHE A 506 -16.05 -3.33 -19.35
C PHE A 506 -16.22 -1.85 -19.71
N LEU A 507 -15.82 -1.46 -20.94
CA LEU A 507 -15.92 -0.09 -21.45
C LEU A 507 -17.37 0.32 -21.83
N ARG A 508 -18.30 -0.64 -21.98
CA ARG A 508 -19.70 -0.42 -22.40
C ARG A 508 -20.72 -0.56 -21.26
N SER A 509 -20.28 -0.51 -20.00
CA SER A 509 -21.04 -0.86 -18.78
C SER A 509 -22.33 -0.06 -18.46
N ASP A 510 -22.90 0.64 -19.44
CA ASP A 510 -24.26 1.19 -19.35
C ASP A 510 -25.33 0.21 -19.93
N ASP A 511 -24.93 -0.94 -20.52
CA ASP A 511 -25.83 -1.96 -21.06
C ASP A 511 -25.95 -3.18 -20.09
N PRO A 512 -27.09 -3.36 -19.39
CA PRO A 512 -27.27 -4.39 -18.38
C PRO A 512 -27.46 -5.82 -18.94
N ASP A 513 -27.68 -5.99 -20.25
CA ASP A 513 -28.13 -7.26 -20.83
C ASP A 513 -27.04 -8.07 -21.57
N TYR A 514 -25.75 -7.74 -21.41
CA TYR A 514 -24.68 -8.32 -22.22
C TYR A 514 -23.69 -9.21 -21.42
N PHE A 515 -23.79 -10.55 -21.53
CA PHE A 515 -22.83 -11.47 -20.89
C PHE A 515 -22.45 -12.74 -21.70
N GLU A 516 -21.16 -12.84 -22.04
CA GLU A 516 -20.26 -13.99 -21.81
C GLU A 516 -18.80 -13.55 -22.11
N PRO A 517 -17.84 -13.62 -21.15
CA PRO A 517 -16.46 -13.23 -21.40
C PRO A 517 -15.66 -14.38 -22.01
N LYS A 518 -15.39 -14.31 -23.31
CA LYS A 518 -14.27 -15.04 -23.94
C LYS A 518 -13.42 -14.02 -24.70
N CYS A 519 -12.15 -13.86 -24.34
CA CYS A 519 -11.21 -13.42 -25.38
C CYS A 519 -11.18 -14.60 -26.36
N GLU A 520 -11.46 -14.35 -27.64
CA GLU A 520 -11.39 -15.42 -28.63
C GLU A 520 -9.97 -15.99 -28.58
N ASP A 521 -9.85 -17.24 -28.11
CA ASP A 521 -8.63 -18.00 -28.24
C ASP A 521 -8.31 -18.04 -29.74
N GLN A 522 -7.25 -17.37 -30.17
CA GLN A 522 -6.67 -17.64 -31.47
C GLN A 522 -5.83 -18.93 -31.37
N PRO A 523 -5.76 -19.74 -32.45
CA PRO A 523 -5.03 -21.00 -32.51
C PRO A 523 -3.53 -20.88 -32.22
#